data_AF-T4VYS9-F1
#
_entry.id   AF-T4VYS9-F1
#
_cell.length_a   1.000
_cell.length_b   1.000
_cell.length_c   1.000
_cell.angle_alpha   90.00
_cell.angle_beta   90.00
_cell.angle_gamma   90.00
#
_symmetry.space_group_name_H-M   'P 1'
#
loop_
_entity.id
_entity.type
_entity.pdbx_description
1 polymer ?
#
loop_
_entity_poly.entity_id
_entity_poly.type
_entity_poly.pdbx_seq_one_letter_code
_entity_poly.pdbx_strand_id
1 'polypeptide(L)'
;MELKKDLVEQYLNKWQDILRIRDWDIKIELVDKEWRKSGDIKIDRDVKQAVLMINNFNRKHTNLEALVIHELIHLKLWGMDQMIESLVYSVFGKDESDPKFEFAYTQFMQELESTVEDLTKAYVYTGAEDKEISFGRVQKEVEKEVGGI
;
A
#
# COMPACT_ATOMS: atom_id res chain seq x y z
N MET A 1 20.40 -7.71 -7.41
CA MET A 1 19.70 -8.02 -8.67
C MET A 1 18.61 -6.98 -8.86
N GLU A 2 18.69 -6.10 -9.85
CA GLU A 2 17.75 -4.97 -10.07
C GLU A 2 16.28 -5.42 -10.20
N LEU A 3 15.31 -4.64 -9.69
CA LEU A 3 13.89 -4.93 -9.88
C LEU A 3 13.58 -4.75 -11.36
N LYS A 4 13.04 -5.77 -11.99
CA LYS A 4 12.64 -5.68 -13.39
C LYS A 4 11.32 -4.92 -13.46
N LYS A 5 11.35 -3.71 -14.00
CA LYS A 5 10.15 -2.89 -14.23
C LYS A 5 9.06 -3.68 -14.97
N ASP A 6 9.46 -4.50 -15.95
CA ASP A 6 8.57 -5.39 -16.71
C ASP A 6 7.73 -6.32 -15.81
N LEU A 7 8.30 -6.80 -14.70
CA LEU A 7 7.57 -7.66 -13.76
C LEU A 7 6.52 -6.88 -12.98
N VAL A 8 6.85 -5.65 -12.55
CA VAL A 8 5.87 -4.76 -11.91
C VAL A 8 4.77 -4.39 -12.89
N GLU A 9 5.09 -4.14 -14.16
CA GLU A 9 4.13 -3.89 -15.23
C GLU A 9 3.19 -5.08 -15.48
N GLN A 10 3.72 -6.31 -15.42
CA GLN A 10 2.88 -7.52 -15.53
C GLN A 10 1.88 -7.61 -14.37
N TYR A 11 2.32 -7.44 -13.13
CA TYR A 11 1.43 -7.45 -11.97
C TYR A 11 0.43 -6.31 -12.01
N LEU A 12 0.86 -5.09 -12.34
CA LEU A 12 -0.02 -3.94 -12.50
C LEU A 12 -1.13 -4.23 -13.53
N ASN A 13 -0.77 -4.77 -14.69
CA ASN A 13 -1.74 -5.11 -15.73
C ASN A 13 -2.77 -6.14 -15.25
N LYS A 14 -2.30 -7.25 -14.67
CA LYS A 14 -3.17 -8.31 -14.12
C LYS A 14 -4.15 -7.76 -13.09
N TRP A 15 -3.66 -7.01 -12.12
CA TRP A 15 -4.45 -6.57 -10.97
C TRP A 15 -5.34 -5.37 -11.28
N GLN A 16 -5.01 -4.54 -12.27
CA GLN A 16 -5.95 -3.52 -12.76
C GLN A 16 -7.25 -4.12 -13.32
N ASP A 17 -7.17 -5.26 -14.00
CA ASP A 17 -8.36 -5.98 -14.49
C ASP A 17 -9.18 -6.53 -13.33
N ILE A 18 -8.53 -7.26 -12.42
CA ILE A 18 -9.19 -7.95 -11.30
C ILE A 18 -9.86 -6.94 -10.37
N LEU A 19 -9.17 -5.85 -10.02
CA LEU A 19 -9.69 -4.81 -9.13
C LEU A 19 -10.63 -3.83 -9.83
N ARG A 20 -10.81 -3.98 -11.15
CA ARG A 20 -11.65 -3.12 -12.00
C ARG A 20 -11.30 -1.64 -11.86
N ILE A 21 -10.03 -1.34 -12.13
CA ILE A 21 -9.46 0.02 -12.12
C ILE A 21 -8.75 0.34 -13.45
N ARG A 22 -9.12 -0.33 -14.54
CA ARG A 22 -8.59 -0.10 -15.90
C ARG A 22 -8.89 1.29 -16.46
N ASP A 23 -9.79 2.03 -15.84
CA ASP A 23 -10.08 3.42 -16.15
C ASP A 23 -9.08 4.42 -15.54
N TRP A 24 -8.06 3.93 -14.84
CA TRP A 24 -6.94 4.72 -14.32
C TRP A 24 -5.70 4.60 -15.19
N ASP A 25 -5.04 5.74 -15.42
CA ASP A 25 -3.71 5.78 -16.05
C ASP A 25 -2.64 5.69 -14.94
N ILE A 26 -2.00 4.52 -14.80
CA ILE A 26 -1.05 4.25 -13.72
C ILE A 26 0.38 4.17 -14.25
N LYS A 27 1.24 5.11 -13.81
CA LYS A 27 2.69 5.09 -14.06
C LYS A 27 3.41 4.32 -12.95
N ILE A 28 4.42 3.53 -13.30
CA ILE A 28 5.34 2.91 -12.33
C ILE A 28 6.60 3.77 -12.17
N GLU A 29 6.99 4.01 -10.92
CA GLU A 29 8.21 4.69 -10.52
C GLU A 29 9.02 3.79 -9.57
N LEU A 30 10.22 3.37 -9.98
CA LEU A 30 11.15 2.66 -9.10
C LEU A 30 11.99 3.67 -8.32
N VAL A 31 11.94 3.60 -6.99
CA VAL A 31 12.64 4.54 -6.12
C VAL A 31 14.03 3.99 -5.79
N ASP A 32 15.05 4.57 -6.42
CA ASP A 32 16.47 4.15 -6.30
C ASP A 32 17.25 4.90 -5.20
N LYS A 33 16.57 5.75 -4.43
CA LYS A 33 17.16 6.49 -3.30
C LYS A 33 16.65 5.96 -1.97
N GLU A 34 17.36 6.31 -0.90
CA GLU A 34 16.92 5.96 0.45
C GLU A 34 15.49 6.43 0.70
N TRP A 35 14.64 5.45 1.02
CA TRP A 35 13.23 5.68 1.23
C TRP A 35 12.71 4.69 2.28
N ARG A 36 11.86 5.19 3.18
CA ARG A 36 11.41 4.43 4.35
C ARG A 36 10.33 3.39 4.04
N LYS A 37 9.50 3.66 3.02
CA LYS A 37 8.36 2.82 2.65
C LYS A 37 8.78 1.69 1.71
N SER A 38 8.01 0.60 1.67
CA SER A 38 8.19 -0.46 0.67
C SER A 38 7.54 -0.08 -0.66
N GLY A 39 6.37 0.56 -0.59
CA GLY A 39 5.62 1.11 -1.71
C GLY A 39 4.80 2.32 -1.26
N ASP A 40 4.22 3.02 -2.23
CA ASP A 40 3.24 4.10 -2.06
C ASP A 40 2.52 4.30 -3.39
N ILE A 41 1.29 4.81 -3.35
CA ILE A 41 0.59 5.26 -4.54
C ILE A 41 0.21 6.74 -4.42
N LYS A 42 0.60 7.55 -5.40
CA LYS A 42 0.15 8.94 -5.53
C LYS A 42 -1.03 8.98 -6.49
N ILE A 43 -2.07 9.72 -6.13
CA ILE A 43 -3.37 9.66 -6.80
C ILE A 43 -3.81 11.08 -7.14
N ASP A 44 -4.18 11.28 -8.39
CA ASP A 44 -4.95 12.42 -8.88
C ASP A 44 -6.29 11.91 -9.39
N ARG A 45 -7.34 12.15 -8.60
CA ARG A 45 -8.68 11.63 -8.88
C ARG A 45 -9.41 12.43 -9.96
N ASP A 46 -9.06 13.69 -10.15
CA ASP A 46 -9.77 14.55 -11.12
C ASP A 46 -9.51 14.09 -12.54
N VAL A 47 -8.30 13.59 -12.80
CA VAL A 47 -7.89 13.04 -14.10
C VAL A 47 -7.71 11.52 -14.10
N LYS A 48 -8.01 10.84 -12.98
CA LYS A 48 -7.81 9.39 -12.78
C LYS A 48 -6.39 8.92 -13.14
N GLN A 49 -5.40 9.66 -12.64
CA GLN A 49 -4.00 9.32 -12.82
C GLN A 49 -3.40 8.86 -11.50
N ALA A 50 -2.49 7.89 -11.55
CA ALA A 50 -1.75 7.48 -10.37
C ALA A 50 -0.29 7.16 -10.68
N VAL A 51 0.56 7.30 -9.67
CA VAL A 51 1.95 6.86 -9.71
C VAL A 51 2.16 5.80 -8.65
N LEU A 52 2.35 4.55 -9.09
CA LEU A 52 2.74 3.43 -8.26
C LEU A 52 4.25 3.49 -8.02
N MET A 53 4.64 3.78 -6.78
CA MET A 53 6.02 3.93 -6.36
C MET A 53 6.47 2.65 -5.65
N ILE A 54 7.56 2.03 -6.10
CA ILE A 54 8.11 0.81 -5.49
C ILE A 54 9.57 1.06 -5.07
N ASN A 55 9.90 0.69 -3.84
CA ASN A 55 11.25 0.86 -3.32
C ASN A 55 12.23 -0.14 -3.94
N ASN A 56 13.17 0.34 -4.76
CA ASN A 56 14.23 -0.48 -5.36
C ASN A 56 15.54 -0.42 -4.55
N PHE A 57 15.75 0.64 -3.77
CA PHE A 57 16.94 0.86 -2.94
C PHE A 57 17.02 -0.10 -1.74
N ASN A 58 15.99 -0.12 -0.89
CA ASN A 58 15.92 -0.91 0.34
C ASN A 58 14.73 -1.87 0.28
N ARG A 59 14.94 -3.02 -0.38
CA ARG A 59 13.89 -4.02 -0.62
C ARG A 59 13.54 -4.81 0.64
N LYS A 60 12.69 -4.20 1.46
CA LYS A 60 12.15 -4.84 2.66
C LYS A 60 10.94 -5.73 2.35
N HIS A 61 10.40 -5.68 1.14
CA HIS A 61 9.28 -6.52 0.71
C HIS A 61 9.80 -7.90 0.28
N THR A 62 9.15 -8.96 0.77
CA THR A 62 9.49 -10.35 0.39
C THR A 62 8.63 -10.86 -0.77
N ASN A 63 7.45 -10.27 -0.99
CA ASN A 63 6.54 -10.60 -2.08
C ASN A 63 6.17 -9.31 -2.84
N LEU A 64 6.66 -9.18 -4.08
CA LEU A 64 6.45 -8.00 -4.92
C LEU A 64 5.01 -7.92 -5.44
N GLU A 65 4.39 -9.05 -5.79
CA GLU A 65 3.02 -9.07 -6.29
C GLU A 65 2.06 -8.62 -5.18
N ALA A 66 2.24 -9.11 -3.96
CA ALA A 66 1.49 -8.66 -2.78
C ALA A 66 1.61 -7.15 -2.56
N LEU A 67 2.82 -6.59 -2.68
CA LEU A 67 3.02 -5.14 -2.57
C LEU A 67 2.25 -4.37 -3.66
N VAL A 68 2.30 -4.82 -4.91
CA VAL A 68 1.52 -4.18 -6.00
C VAL A 68 0.02 -4.24 -5.71
N ILE A 69 -0.48 -5.39 -5.27
CA ILE A 69 -1.89 -5.57 -4.89
C ILE A 69 -2.28 -4.58 -3.79
N HIS A 70 -1.46 -4.48 -2.73
CA HIS A 70 -1.69 -3.60 -1.58
C HIS A 70 -1.88 -2.15 -2.00
N GLU A 71 -0.94 -1.61 -2.80
CA GLU A 71 -1.02 -0.22 -3.27
C GLU A 71 -2.24 0.00 -4.21
N LEU A 72 -2.60 -0.99 -5.03
CA LEU A 72 -3.78 -0.89 -5.89
C LEU A 72 -5.11 -0.97 -5.12
N ILE A 73 -5.13 -1.64 -3.97
CA ILE A 73 -6.30 -1.63 -3.08
C ILE A 73 -6.45 -0.25 -2.42
N HIS A 74 -5.36 0.42 -2.04
CA HIS A 74 -5.44 1.83 -1.62
C HIS A 74 -6.06 2.70 -2.71
N LEU A 75 -5.63 2.55 -3.97
CA LEU A 75 -6.27 3.24 -5.09
C LEU A 75 -7.76 2.91 -5.22
N LYS A 76 -8.12 1.63 -5.06
CA LYS A 76 -9.52 1.18 -5.13
C LYS A 76 -10.39 1.81 -4.05
N LEU A 77 -9.85 1.98 -2.84
CA LEU A 77 -10.55 2.50 -1.67
C LEU A 77 -10.41 4.02 -1.50
N TRP A 78 -9.59 4.69 -2.32
CA TRP A 78 -9.24 6.10 -2.19
C TRP A 78 -10.46 7.02 -2.01
N GLY A 79 -11.54 6.78 -2.75
CA GLY A 79 -12.75 7.61 -2.64
C GLY A 79 -13.42 7.55 -1.26
N MET A 80 -13.35 6.40 -0.59
CA MET A 80 -13.85 6.23 0.78
C MET A 80 -12.87 6.79 1.80
N ASP A 81 -11.58 6.56 1.60
CA ASP A 81 -10.50 7.08 2.44
C ASP A 81 -10.60 8.61 2.54
N GLN A 82 -10.58 9.31 1.41
CA GLN A 82 -10.64 10.77 1.37
C GLN A 82 -11.94 11.35 1.92
N MET A 83 -13.05 10.64 1.77
CA MET A 83 -14.33 11.04 2.35
C MET A 83 -14.26 11.01 3.89
N ILE A 84 -13.69 9.95 4.47
CA ILE A 84 -13.56 9.81 5.93
C ILE A 84 -12.52 10.79 6.47
N GLU A 85 -11.38 10.93 5.80
CA GLU A 85 -10.36 11.93 6.15
C GLU A 85 -10.97 13.34 6.16
N SER A 86 -11.71 13.70 5.11
CA SER A 86 -12.42 14.99 5.04
C SER A 86 -13.42 15.17 6.18
N LEU A 87 -14.12 14.10 6.57
CA LEU A 87 -15.04 14.14 7.72
C LEU A 87 -14.29 14.39 9.03
N VAL A 88 -13.15 13.72 9.25
CA VAL A 88 -12.30 13.93 10.44
C VAL A 88 -11.86 15.38 10.53
N TYR A 89 -11.31 15.95 9.45
CA TYR A 89 -10.92 17.37 9.42
C TYR A 89 -12.10 18.34 9.59
N SER A 90 -13.28 17.96 9.10
CA SER A 90 -14.49 18.78 9.25
C SER A 90 -15.02 18.80 10.69
N VAL A 91 -14.91 17.68 11.41
CA VAL A 91 -15.44 17.53 12.77
C VAL A 91 -14.46 18.01 13.83
N PHE A 92 -13.18 17.68 13.69
CA PHE A 92 -12.15 17.96 14.70
C PHE A 92 -11.28 19.18 14.36
N GLY A 93 -11.42 19.73 13.16
CA GLY A 93 -10.64 20.87 12.69
C GLY A 93 -9.29 20.45 12.10
N LYS A 94 -8.40 21.42 11.91
CA LYS A 94 -7.07 21.24 11.29
C LYS A 94 -5.92 21.17 12.31
N ASP A 95 -6.24 21.23 13.60
CA ASP A 95 -5.23 21.08 14.65
C ASP A 95 -4.97 19.59 14.88
N GLU A 96 -3.97 19.05 14.17
CA GLU A 96 -3.56 17.65 14.28
C GLU A 96 -2.98 17.31 15.67
N SER A 97 -2.69 18.31 16.51
CA SER A 97 -2.25 18.11 17.89
C SER A 97 -3.40 17.98 18.90
N ASP A 98 -4.66 18.19 18.49
CA ASP A 98 -5.82 17.90 19.36
C ASP A 98 -5.89 16.39 19.62
N PRO A 99 -5.87 15.93 20.89
CA PRO A 99 -5.96 14.51 21.22
C PRO A 99 -7.17 13.79 20.63
N LYS A 100 -8.30 14.49 20.42
CA LYS A 100 -9.49 13.92 19.76
C LYS A 100 -9.25 13.71 18.27
N PHE A 101 -8.57 14.66 17.61
CA PHE A 101 -8.16 14.51 16.22
C PHE A 101 -7.20 13.32 16.10
N GLU A 102 -6.14 13.31 16.90
CA GLU A 102 -5.12 12.26 16.89
C GLU A 102 -5.75 10.88 17.08
N PHE A 103 -6.65 10.74 18.05
CA PHE A 103 -7.39 9.50 18.28
C PHE A 103 -8.21 9.10 17.05
N ALA A 104 -9.06 9.99 16.53
CA ALA A 104 -9.95 9.68 15.41
C ALA A 104 -9.18 9.31 14.13
N TYR A 105 -8.16 10.11 13.79
CA TYR A 105 -7.32 9.89 12.63
C TYR A 105 -6.51 8.59 12.75
N THR A 106 -5.95 8.31 13.94
CA THR A 106 -5.20 7.07 14.19
C THR A 106 -6.09 5.84 14.06
N GLN A 107 -7.30 5.86 14.64
CA GLN A 107 -8.24 4.74 14.50
C GLN A 107 -8.64 4.53 13.03
N PHE A 108 -8.93 5.62 12.31
CA PHE A 108 -9.24 5.53 10.89
C PHE A 108 -8.11 4.90 10.08
N MET A 109 -6.87 5.38 10.23
CA MET A 109 -5.73 4.83 9.52
C MET A 109 -5.46 3.36 9.90
N GLN A 110 -5.61 3.00 11.17
CA GLN A 110 -5.44 1.60 11.61
C GLN A 110 -6.45 0.66 10.93
N GLU A 111 -7.71 1.06 10.85
CA GLU A 111 -8.76 0.26 10.19
C GLU A 111 -8.59 0.22 8.67
N LEU A 112 -8.17 1.33 8.05
CA LEU A 112 -7.88 1.38 6.61
C LEU A 112 -6.73 0.43 6.26
N GLU A 113 -5.60 0.54 6.96
CA GLU A 113 -4.40 -0.27 6.71
C GLU A 113 -4.65 -1.76 6.99
N SER A 114 -5.36 -2.10 8.08
CA SER A 114 -5.71 -3.50 8.39
C SER A 114 -6.62 -4.10 7.33
N THR A 115 -7.61 -3.33 6.86
CA THR A 115 -8.54 -3.75 5.80
C THR A 115 -7.81 -3.95 4.47
N VAL A 116 -6.94 -3.01 4.08
CA VAL A 116 -6.12 -3.13 2.87
C VAL A 116 -5.24 -4.36 2.93
N GLU A 117 -4.59 -4.61 4.07
CA GLU A 117 -3.72 -5.76 4.27
C GLU A 117 -4.48 -7.10 4.22
N ASP A 118 -5.65 -7.18 4.84
CA ASP A 118 -6.47 -8.41 4.80
C ASP A 118 -7.04 -8.69 3.42
N LEU A 119 -7.48 -7.66 2.68
CA LEU A 119 -7.87 -7.80 1.28
C LEU A 119 -6.66 -8.21 0.42
N THR A 120 -5.48 -7.66 0.68
CA THR A 120 -4.24 -8.03 -0.01
C THR A 120 -3.98 -9.52 0.15
N LYS A 121 -4.01 -10.05 1.39
CA LYS A 121 -3.84 -11.48 1.66
C LYS A 121 -4.90 -12.33 0.94
N ALA A 122 -6.16 -11.89 0.93
CA ALA A 122 -7.23 -12.60 0.23
C ALA A 122 -6.99 -12.67 -1.29
N TYR A 123 -6.56 -11.58 -1.92
CA TYR A 123 -6.22 -11.54 -3.34
C TYR A 123 -4.95 -12.33 -3.65
N VAL A 124 -3.93 -12.26 -2.80
CA VAL A 124 -2.72 -13.09 -2.91
C VAL A 124 -3.10 -14.57 -2.91
N TYR A 125 -3.90 -15.01 -1.93
CA TYR A 125 -4.30 -16.41 -1.82
C TYR A 125 -5.11 -16.91 -3.03
N THR A 126 -6.01 -16.06 -3.55
CA THR A 126 -6.95 -16.43 -4.61
C THR A 126 -6.38 -16.30 -6.02
N GLY A 127 -5.43 -15.39 -6.25
CA GLY A 127 -5.03 -15.03 -7.62
C GLY A 127 -3.56 -14.69 -7.84
N ALA A 128 -2.70 -14.58 -6.83
CA ALA A 128 -1.27 -14.34 -7.04
C ALA A 128 -0.53 -15.61 -7.48
N GLU A 129 0.57 -15.42 -8.21
CA GLU A 129 1.49 -16.50 -8.57
C GLU A 129 2.25 -16.99 -7.33
N ASP A 130 2.75 -16.04 -6.54
CA ASP A 130 3.37 -16.28 -5.25
C ASP A 130 2.37 -16.04 -4.12
N LYS A 131 1.94 -17.13 -3.47
CA LYS A 131 0.96 -17.12 -2.38
C LYS A 131 1.60 -16.97 -0.99
N GLU A 132 2.92 -16.84 -0.91
CA GLU A 132 3.62 -16.66 0.36
C GLU A 132 3.23 -15.33 1.01
N ILE A 133 2.90 -15.40 2.30
CA ILE A 133 2.55 -14.23 3.11
C ILE A 133 3.83 -13.67 3.73
N SER A 134 4.04 -12.36 3.57
CA SER A 134 5.18 -11.69 4.21
C SER A 134 4.93 -11.46 5.69
N PHE A 135 5.77 -12.02 6.54
CA PHE A 135 5.77 -11.74 7.99
C PHE A 135 6.59 -10.50 8.37
N GLY A 136 7.37 -9.95 7.42
CA GLY A 136 8.00 -8.63 7.47
C GLY A 136 8.49 -8.16 8.84
N ARG A 137 7.75 -7.23 9.45
CA ARG A 137 8.09 -6.62 10.75
C ARG A 137 8.06 -7.62 11.90
N VAL A 138 7.08 -8.53 11.92
CA VAL A 138 6.93 -9.52 12.99
C VAL A 138 8.10 -10.51 12.96
N GLN A 139 8.55 -10.91 11.78
CA GLN A 139 9.72 -11.78 11.64
C GLN A 139 10.98 -11.15 12.25
N LYS A 140 11.16 -9.83 12.14
CA LYS A 140 12.30 -9.13 12.78
C LYS A 140 12.21 -9.12 14.29
N GLU A 141 11.01 -9.01 14.86
CA GLU A 141 10.84 -9.12 16.31
C GLU A 141 11.13 -10.54 16.79
N VAL A 142 10.70 -11.56 16.04
CA VAL A 142 11.09 -12.95 16.31
C VAL A 142 12.59 -13.13 16.26
N GLU A 143 13.27 -12.62 15.22
CA GLU A 143 14.73 -12.68 15.08
C GLU A 143 15.45 -12.05 16.28
N LYS A 144 15.00 -10.87 16.74
CA LYS A 144 15.54 -10.23 17.94
C LYS A 144 15.37 -11.07 19.20
N GLU A 145 14.20 -11.71 19.37
CA GLU A 145 13.92 -12.53 20.55
C GLU A 145 14.71 -13.84 20.58
N VAL A 146 14.92 -14.48 19.42
CA VAL A 146 15.63 -15.78 19.33
C VAL A 146 17.15 -15.64 19.16
N GLY A 147 17.69 -14.42 19.20
CA GLY A 147 19.13 -14.16 19.03
C GLY A 147 19.63 -14.27 17.59
N GLY A 148 18.74 -14.10 16.61
CA GLY A 148 19.10 -13.86 15.23
C GLY A 148 19.77 -12.49 15.10
N ILE A 149 20.94 -12.48 14.45
CA ILE A 149 21.87 -11.35 14.24
C ILE A 149 21.16 -10.01 14.00
#